data_AF-A0A2J0N4M1-F1
#
_entry.id   AF-A0A2J0N4M1-F1
#
_cell.length_a   1.000
_cell.length_b   1.000
_cell.length_c   1.000
_cell.angle_alpha   90.00
_cell.angle_beta   90.00
_cell.angle_gamma   90.00
#
_symmetry.space_group_name_H-M   'P 1'
#
loop_
_entity.id
_entity.type
_entity.pdbx_description
1 polymer ?
#
loop_
_entity_poly.entity_id
_entity_poly.type
_entity_poly.pdbx_seq_one_letter_code
_entity_poly.pdbx_strand_id
1 'polypeptide(L)'
;MIKKENNFNVAVVGAGPAGMIAAGRAAELDAKVILVEKNKKPGRKLLLTGKGRCNITNAEFNLRKLVENYGGKGRFLFHAFSAFGPRDVIAFFEKLGLKTKTERGKRVFPFSDKSEDVLKTLIKYLVKNKANIVYDSEIIGVNYQNHKIKKLILKDGEIKATNYIFCTGGKSYPLTGSTGDGFRWAKDLGHHIKELSPALVPIKTKESWVKELQGLSLKNVEISIFQKGKKKSSEFGECLFTHFGLSGPIILDISKKVGEFLRNGEVKISLDLKPALDFAKLDGRVQRDFKKYQNKSFKNCLTDLLPHKLIPIIVKFSNIDPEKKANSITREERHNLVKLLKNLEMTAGGLLGFDSAIVTSGGISLEEIDDKTMKSKIINNLFFAGEIIDIDGPSGGFNLQNCWSTGHLAGENAAK
;
A
#
# COMPACT_ATOMS: atom_id res chain seq x y z
N MET A 1 -16.45 -29.03 -8.25
CA MET A 1 -17.77 -29.13 -7.61
C MET A 1 -17.60 -29.46 -6.14
N ILE A 2 -18.07 -28.60 -5.24
CA ILE A 2 -18.11 -28.89 -3.80
C ILE A 2 -19.13 -30.02 -3.62
N LYS A 3 -18.68 -31.22 -3.23
CA LYS A 3 -19.61 -32.32 -2.91
C LYS A 3 -20.51 -31.89 -1.75
N LYS A 4 -21.79 -32.29 -1.82
CA LYS A 4 -22.93 -31.74 -1.05
C LYS A 4 -22.82 -31.78 0.48
N GLU A 5 -21.86 -32.50 1.07
CA GLU A 5 -21.76 -32.64 2.54
C GLU A 5 -20.31 -32.80 3.01
N ASN A 6 -19.50 -31.76 2.89
CA ASN A 6 -18.22 -31.72 3.61
C ASN A 6 -18.33 -30.71 4.75
N ASN A 7 -18.40 -31.23 5.99
CA ASN A 7 -18.20 -30.41 7.18
C ASN A 7 -16.69 -30.10 7.29
N PHE A 8 -16.35 -28.82 7.39
CA PHE A 8 -14.98 -28.33 7.57
C PHE A 8 -14.77 -27.88 9.02
N ASN A 9 -13.53 -27.86 9.50
CA ASN A 9 -13.23 -27.20 10.76
C ASN A 9 -13.20 -25.68 10.56
N VAL A 10 -12.56 -25.22 9.47
CA VAL A 10 -12.39 -23.79 9.18
C VAL A 10 -12.75 -23.49 7.72
N ALA A 11 -13.59 -22.48 7.51
CA ALA A 11 -13.85 -21.89 6.20
C ALA A 11 -13.27 -20.47 6.13
N VAL A 12 -12.36 -20.25 5.19
CA VAL A 12 -11.71 -18.95 4.95
C VAL A 12 -12.26 -18.33 3.66
N VAL A 13 -12.68 -17.08 3.73
CA VAL A 13 -13.29 -16.36 2.59
C VAL A 13 -12.32 -15.29 2.08
N GLY A 14 -11.86 -15.45 0.85
CA GLY A 14 -10.91 -14.59 0.14
C GLY A 14 -9.50 -15.18 0.11
N ALA A 15 -8.99 -15.52 -1.07
CA ALA A 15 -7.62 -16.03 -1.27
C ALA A 15 -6.63 -14.89 -1.58
N GLY A 16 -6.74 -13.81 -0.79
CA GLY A 16 -5.74 -12.76 -0.71
C GLY A 16 -4.64 -13.10 0.31
N PRO A 17 -3.72 -12.15 0.56
CA PRO A 17 -2.63 -12.28 1.52
C PRO A 17 -3.01 -12.91 2.87
N ALA A 18 -3.98 -12.31 3.56
CA ALA A 18 -4.43 -12.75 4.88
C ALA A 18 -5.09 -14.14 4.83
N GLY A 19 -5.95 -14.39 3.83
CA GLY A 19 -6.66 -15.66 3.72
C GLY A 19 -5.76 -16.83 3.37
N MET A 20 -4.74 -16.64 2.53
CA MET A 20 -3.77 -17.69 2.22
C MET A 20 -2.92 -18.06 3.43
N ILE A 21 -2.49 -17.09 4.25
CA ILE A 21 -1.81 -17.39 5.51
C ILE A 21 -2.76 -18.05 6.52
N ALA A 22 -3.98 -17.52 6.69
CA ALA A 22 -4.94 -18.07 7.66
C ALA A 22 -5.31 -19.52 7.34
N ALA A 23 -5.65 -19.81 6.08
CA ALA A 23 -6.00 -21.15 5.64
C ALA A 23 -4.83 -22.13 5.76
N GLY A 24 -3.62 -21.69 5.36
CA GLY A 24 -2.43 -22.53 5.46
C GLY A 24 -2.02 -22.80 6.90
N ARG A 25 -2.14 -21.80 7.79
CA ARG A 25 -1.83 -21.95 9.22
C ARG A 25 -2.81 -22.87 9.93
N ALA A 26 -4.11 -22.72 9.67
CA ALA A 26 -5.11 -23.62 10.21
C ALA A 26 -4.88 -25.07 9.74
N ALA A 27 -4.54 -25.26 8.46
CA ALA A 27 -4.29 -26.59 7.90
C ALA A 27 -2.97 -27.21 8.40
N GLU A 28 -1.95 -26.39 8.68
CA GLU A 28 -0.70 -26.81 9.34
C GLU A 28 -0.94 -27.33 10.77
N LEU A 29 -2.06 -26.94 11.39
CA LEU A 29 -2.53 -27.45 12.69
C LEU A 29 -3.59 -28.56 12.53
N ASP A 30 -3.54 -29.28 11.41
CA ASP A 30 -4.38 -30.43 11.07
C ASP A 30 -5.91 -30.14 10.96
N ALA A 31 -6.32 -28.87 10.93
CA ALA A 31 -7.71 -28.52 10.68
C ALA A 31 -8.11 -28.80 9.22
N LYS A 32 -9.27 -29.43 9.02
CA LYS A 32 -9.88 -29.59 7.69
C LYS A 32 -10.37 -28.23 7.19
N VAL A 33 -9.60 -27.61 6.31
CA VAL A 33 -9.81 -26.23 5.84
C VAL A 33 -10.37 -26.17 4.43
N ILE A 34 -11.28 -25.22 4.19
CA ILE A 34 -11.66 -24.75 2.85
C ILE A 34 -11.37 -23.25 2.70
N LEU A 35 -10.63 -22.88 1.66
CA LEU A 35 -10.36 -21.51 1.25
C LEU A 35 -11.18 -21.21 -0.01
N VAL A 36 -12.04 -20.22 0.05
CA VAL A 36 -12.99 -19.85 -1.00
C VAL A 36 -12.58 -18.53 -1.63
N GLU A 37 -12.52 -18.47 -2.95
CA GLU A 37 -12.14 -17.29 -3.72
C GLU A 37 -13.14 -17.02 -4.83
N LYS A 38 -13.62 -15.78 -4.92
CA LYS A 38 -14.62 -15.40 -5.93
C LYS A 38 -14.04 -15.37 -7.34
N ASN A 39 -12.76 -15.08 -7.48
CA ASN A 39 -12.08 -15.04 -8.77
C ASN A 39 -11.61 -16.42 -9.24
N LYS A 40 -11.32 -16.55 -10.53
CA LYS A 40 -10.69 -17.74 -11.12
C LYS A 40 -9.25 -17.99 -10.66
N LYS A 41 -8.58 -16.99 -10.08
CA LYS A 41 -7.20 -17.05 -9.60
C LYS A 41 -7.06 -16.30 -8.28
N PRO A 42 -6.24 -16.78 -7.33
CA PRO A 42 -6.00 -16.12 -6.06
C PRO A 42 -5.09 -14.90 -6.22
N GLY A 43 -4.98 -14.10 -5.15
CA GLY A 43 -3.91 -13.11 -5.01
C GLY A 43 -3.88 -12.01 -6.07
N ARG A 44 -4.98 -11.72 -6.77
CA ARG A 44 -5.05 -10.74 -7.86
C ARG A 44 -4.48 -9.37 -7.45
N LYS A 45 -4.85 -8.89 -6.25
CA LYS A 45 -4.33 -7.63 -5.69
C LYS A 45 -2.87 -7.73 -5.25
N LEU A 46 -2.46 -8.86 -4.66
CA LEU A 46 -1.08 -9.11 -4.25
C LEU A 46 -0.10 -8.92 -5.43
N LEU A 47 -0.49 -9.39 -6.62
CA LEU A 47 0.33 -9.29 -7.82
C LEU A 47 0.64 -7.83 -8.22
N LEU A 48 -0.23 -6.88 -7.90
CA LEU A 48 -0.06 -5.46 -8.22
C LEU A 48 0.83 -4.72 -7.21
N THR A 49 1.01 -5.27 -6.01
CA THR A 49 1.74 -4.61 -4.93
C THR A 49 3.21 -4.39 -5.28
N GLY A 50 3.80 -3.30 -4.77
CA GLY A 50 5.20 -2.97 -5.07
C GLY A 50 5.50 -2.81 -6.56
N LYS A 51 4.51 -2.40 -7.37
CA LYS A 51 4.60 -2.31 -8.84
C LYS A 51 4.97 -3.65 -9.50
N GLY A 52 4.33 -4.73 -9.07
CA GLY A 52 4.62 -6.08 -9.58
C GLY A 52 5.76 -6.80 -8.86
N ARG A 53 6.46 -6.14 -7.92
CA ARG A 53 7.57 -6.76 -7.18
C ARG A 53 7.15 -7.41 -5.88
N CYS A 54 6.01 -7.01 -5.32
CA CYS A 54 5.54 -7.33 -3.97
C CYS A 54 6.51 -6.90 -2.85
N ASN A 55 6.19 -5.78 -2.20
CA ASN A 55 6.90 -5.36 -0.99
C ASN A 55 6.39 -6.16 0.21
N ILE A 56 6.95 -7.36 0.41
CA ILE A 56 6.49 -8.42 1.32
C ILE A 56 6.25 -7.90 2.73
N THR A 57 7.20 -7.16 3.30
CA THR A 57 7.12 -6.62 4.65
C THR A 57 8.06 -5.42 4.81
N ASN A 58 8.06 -4.80 6.00
CA ASN A 58 9.06 -3.84 6.43
C ASN A 58 9.97 -4.46 7.50
N ALA A 59 11.30 -4.42 7.31
CA ALA A 59 12.31 -4.92 8.23
C ALA A 59 12.50 -4.06 9.51
N GLU A 60 11.42 -3.45 10.01
CA GLU A 60 11.35 -2.86 11.35
C GLU A 60 11.09 -3.97 12.37
N PHE A 61 12.16 -4.48 12.95
CA PHE A 61 12.10 -5.61 13.89
C PHE A 61 11.77 -5.18 15.33
N ASN A 62 11.75 -3.89 15.63
CA ASN A 62 11.28 -3.42 16.92
C ASN A 62 9.74 -3.35 16.91
N LEU A 63 9.09 -4.19 17.72
CA LEU A 63 7.64 -4.30 17.77
C LEU A 63 6.93 -2.97 18.08
N ARG A 64 7.45 -2.17 19.02
CA ARG A 64 6.86 -0.86 19.36
C ARG A 64 6.94 0.11 18.19
N LYS A 65 8.10 0.20 17.54
CA LYS A 65 8.27 1.04 16.34
C LYS A 65 7.40 0.56 15.18
N LEU A 66 7.29 -0.75 14.98
CA LEU A 66 6.43 -1.32 13.95
C LEU A 66 4.96 -0.92 14.18
N VAL A 67 4.48 -1.04 15.42
CA VAL A 67 3.13 -0.63 15.82
C VAL A 67 2.90 0.87 15.61
N GLU A 68 3.86 1.72 15.99
CA GLU A 68 3.77 3.18 15.83
C GLU A 68 3.51 3.62 14.38
N ASN A 69 3.97 2.85 13.39
CA ASN A 69 3.72 3.15 11.97
C ASN A 69 2.23 3.11 11.60
N TYR A 70 1.37 2.44 12.37
CA TYR A 70 -0.08 2.37 12.13
C TYR A 70 -0.86 3.44 12.92
N GLY A 71 -0.15 4.41 13.51
CA GLY A 71 -0.74 5.49 14.30
C GLY A 71 -1.51 4.98 15.54
N GLY A 72 -2.56 5.70 15.93
CA GLY A 72 -3.32 5.39 17.15
C GLY A 72 -3.96 3.99 17.18
N LYS A 73 -4.24 3.40 16.00
CA LYS A 73 -4.86 2.08 15.87
C LYS A 73 -3.86 0.94 15.97
N GLY A 74 -2.57 1.22 15.83
CA GLY A 74 -1.52 0.20 15.79
C GLY A 74 -1.44 -0.68 17.03
N ARG A 75 -1.88 -0.18 18.19
CA ARG A 75 -1.88 -0.96 19.46
C ARG A 75 -2.64 -2.27 19.34
N PHE A 76 -3.70 -2.31 18.51
CA PHE A 76 -4.45 -3.54 18.24
C PHE A 76 -3.59 -4.65 17.63
N LEU A 77 -2.49 -4.31 16.94
CA LEU A 77 -1.64 -5.28 16.24
C LEU A 77 -0.55 -5.88 17.11
N PHE A 78 -0.41 -5.49 18.39
CA PHE A 78 0.69 -5.97 19.23
C PHE A 78 0.74 -7.50 19.31
N HIS A 79 -0.39 -8.15 19.57
CA HIS A 79 -0.46 -9.61 19.68
C HIS A 79 -0.20 -10.28 18.33
N ALA A 80 -0.81 -9.78 17.25
CA ALA A 80 -0.58 -10.30 15.89
C ALA A 80 0.88 -10.20 15.46
N PHE A 81 1.53 -9.05 15.68
CA PHE A 81 2.95 -8.85 15.34
C PHE A 81 3.91 -9.58 16.27
N SER A 82 3.51 -9.88 17.51
CA SER A 82 4.29 -10.74 18.39
C SER A 82 4.20 -12.21 17.98
N ALA A 83 3.06 -12.65 17.44
CA ALA A 83 2.86 -14.02 16.99
C ALA A 83 3.51 -14.29 15.62
N PHE A 84 3.45 -13.33 14.70
CA PHE A 84 3.97 -13.49 13.34
C PHE A 84 4.47 -12.16 12.77
N GLY A 85 5.58 -11.67 13.31
CA GLY A 85 6.18 -10.37 12.97
C GLY A 85 7.03 -10.40 11.70
N PRO A 86 7.72 -9.30 11.36
CA PRO A 86 8.51 -9.23 10.13
C PRO A 86 9.62 -10.28 10.02
N ARG A 87 10.25 -10.66 11.14
CA ARG A 87 11.27 -11.74 11.16
C ARG A 87 10.64 -13.08 10.79
N ASP A 88 9.49 -13.38 11.37
CA ASP A 88 8.78 -14.64 11.13
C ASP A 88 8.26 -14.71 9.70
N VAL A 89 7.78 -13.59 9.15
CA VAL A 89 7.36 -13.48 7.75
C VAL A 89 8.52 -13.74 6.80
N ILE A 90 9.69 -13.13 7.03
CA ILE A 90 10.88 -13.35 6.20
C ILE A 90 11.29 -14.83 6.28
N ALA A 91 11.42 -15.36 7.49
CA ALA A 91 11.80 -16.76 7.71
C ALA A 91 10.79 -17.74 7.09
N PHE A 92 9.50 -17.43 7.13
CA PHE A 92 8.44 -18.23 6.50
C PHE A 92 8.64 -18.35 4.99
N PHE A 93 8.85 -17.22 4.29
CA PHE A 93 9.07 -17.23 2.85
C PHE A 93 10.38 -17.93 2.48
N GLU A 94 11.45 -17.70 3.24
CA GLU A 94 12.75 -18.32 3.00
C GLU A 94 12.73 -19.83 3.24
N LYS A 95 12.06 -20.31 4.29
CA LYS A 95 11.85 -21.74 4.56
C LYS A 95 11.08 -22.45 3.44
N LEU A 96 10.25 -21.72 2.69
CA LEU A 96 9.52 -22.26 1.52
C LEU A 96 10.31 -22.15 0.21
N GLY A 97 11.49 -21.54 0.24
CA GLY A 97 12.43 -21.42 -0.87
C GLY A 97 12.46 -20.05 -1.55
N LEU A 98 11.75 -19.04 -1.03
CA LEU A 98 11.73 -17.70 -1.60
C LEU A 98 12.73 -16.79 -0.88
N LYS A 99 13.91 -16.59 -1.49
CA LYS A 99 14.91 -15.66 -0.99
C LYS A 99 14.38 -14.22 -1.01
N THR A 100 14.69 -13.46 0.04
CA THR A 100 14.30 -12.05 0.17
C THR A 100 15.51 -11.12 0.11
N LYS A 101 15.27 -9.84 -0.17
CA LYS A 101 16.26 -8.76 -0.08
C LYS A 101 15.64 -7.53 0.58
N THR A 102 16.42 -6.85 1.41
CA THR A 102 16.02 -5.59 2.05
C THR A 102 16.59 -4.42 1.28
N GLU A 103 15.72 -3.49 0.89
CA GLU A 103 16.08 -2.24 0.23
C GLU A 103 15.93 -1.05 1.18
N ARG A 104 16.26 0.14 0.67
CA ARG A 104 16.09 1.41 1.39
C ARG A 104 14.67 1.55 1.95
N GLY A 105 14.59 2.14 3.15
CA GLY A 105 13.34 2.28 3.90
C GLY A 105 12.89 0.97 4.54
N LYS A 106 13.82 0.02 4.71
CA LYS A 106 13.57 -1.33 5.28
C LYS A 106 12.54 -2.13 4.47
N ARG A 107 12.32 -1.79 3.21
CA ARG A 107 11.36 -2.48 2.34
C ARG A 107 11.90 -3.85 1.95
N VAL A 108 11.12 -4.91 2.11
CA VAL A 108 11.56 -6.27 1.81
C VAL A 108 10.88 -6.78 0.55
N PHE A 109 11.67 -7.22 -0.43
CA PHE A 109 11.18 -7.73 -1.71
C PHE A 109 11.68 -9.17 -1.93
N PRO A 110 11.00 -9.97 -2.78
CA PRO A 110 11.59 -11.19 -3.29
C PRO A 110 12.86 -10.84 -4.09
N PHE A 111 13.88 -11.71 -4.02
CA PHE A 111 15.13 -11.45 -4.74
C PHE A 111 14.92 -11.29 -6.25
N SER A 112 13.95 -12.04 -6.81
CA SER A 112 13.56 -12.03 -8.22
C SER A 112 12.81 -10.79 -8.69
N ASP A 113 12.39 -9.90 -7.77
CA ASP A 113 11.55 -8.74 -8.06
C ASP A 113 10.19 -9.06 -8.71
N LYS A 114 9.66 -10.27 -8.48
CA LYS A 114 8.39 -10.74 -9.05
C LYS A 114 7.40 -11.14 -7.96
N SER A 115 6.24 -10.49 -7.94
CA SER A 115 5.13 -10.80 -7.05
C SER A 115 4.54 -12.19 -7.31
N GLU A 116 4.68 -12.70 -8.54
CA GLU A 116 4.28 -14.05 -8.92
C GLU A 116 5.00 -15.12 -8.10
N ASP A 117 6.26 -14.90 -7.75
CA ASP A 117 7.03 -15.87 -6.96
C ASP A 117 6.56 -15.90 -5.49
N VAL A 118 6.12 -14.75 -4.96
CA VAL A 118 5.45 -14.68 -3.65
C VAL A 118 4.14 -15.46 -3.69
N LEU A 119 3.30 -15.25 -4.70
CA LEU A 119 2.03 -15.94 -4.84
C LEU A 119 2.21 -17.46 -5.00
N LYS A 120 3.16 -17.90 -5.83
CA LYS A 120 3.49 -19.33 -5.99
C LYS A 120 3.92 -19.95 -4.66
N THR A 121 4.70 -19.21 -3.86
CA THR A 121 5.15 -19.67 -2.54
C THR A 121 3.98 -19.87 -1.58
N LEU A 122 3.01 -18.95 -1.57
CA LEU A 122 1.77 -19.08 -0.78
C LEU A 122 0.90 -20.27 -1.24
N ILE A 123 0.77 -20.48 -2.55
CA ILE A 123 0.04 -21.65 -3.09
C ILE A 123 0.74 -22.95 -2.68
N LYS A 124 2.08 -23.00 -2.77
CA LYS A 124 2.87 -24.15 -2.32
C LYS A 124 2.65 -24.44 -0.84
N TYR A 125 2.57 -23.41 0.01
CA TYR A 125 2.25 -23.55 1.44
C TYR A 125 0.87 -24.18 1.66
N LEU A 126 -0.16 -23.68 0.97
CA LEU A 126 -1.52 -24.23 1.06
C LEU A 126 -1.59 -25.71 0.62
N VAL A 127 -0.97 -26.04 -0.51
CA VAL A 127 -0.96 -27.40 -1.05
C VAL A 127 -0.20 -28.35 -0.14
N LYS A 128 0.98 -27.94 0.37
CA LYS A 128 1.79 -28.74 1.31
C LYS A 128 0.99 -29.14 2.56
N ASN A 129 0.16 -28.23 3.07
CA ASN A 129 -0.67 -28.46 4.26
C ASN A 129 -2.07 -28.99 3.93
N LYS A 130 -2.35 -29.39 2.68
CA LYS A 130 -3.63 -30.01 2.26
C LYS A 130 -4.87 -29.12 2.48
N ALA A 131 -4.71 -27.79 2.42
CA ALA A 131 -5.86 -26.87 2.44
C ALA A 131 -6.69 -27.04 1.15
N ASN A 132 -8.01 -27.22 1.26
CA ASN A 132 -8.88 -27.30 0.10
C ASN A 132 -9.10 -25.89 -0.46
N ILE A 133 -8.84 -25.67 -1.74
CA ILE A 133 -9.02 -24.35 -2.35
C ILE A 133 -10.10 -24.44 -3.43
N VAL A 134 -11.07 -23.52 -3.38
CA VAL A 134 -12.14 -23.42 -4.37
C VAL A 134 -12.14 -22.01 -4.96
N TYR A 135 -11.89 -21.94 -6.26
CA TYR A 135 -11.92 -20.72 -7.06
C TYR A 135 -13.28 -20.53 -7.73
N ASP A 136 -13.47 -19.36 -8.35
CA ASP A 136 -14.68 -19.01 -9.11
C ASP A 136 -15.97 -19.21 -8.29
N SER A 137 -15.86 -18.94 -6.98
CA SER A 137 -16.86 -19.30 -5.98
C SER A 137 -17.22 -18.08 -5.15
N GLU A 138 -18.22 -17.34 -5.61
CA GLU A 138 -18.72 -16.16 -4.91
C GLU A 138 -19.68 -16.57 -3.77
N ILE A 139 -19.39 -16.07 -2.57
CA ILE A 139 -20.34 -16.11 -1.46
C ILE A 139 -21.40 -15.03 -1.71
N ILE A 140 -22.67 -15.41 -1.73
CA ILE A 140 -23.80 -14.50 -1.94
C ILE A 140 -24.56 -14.19 -0.66
N GLY A 141 -24.37 -14.98 0.40
CA GLY A 141 -25.03 -14.78 1.69
C GLY A 141 -24.38 -15.54 2.83
N VAL A 142 -24.70 -15.10 4.06
CA VAL A 142 -24.24 -15.72 5.30
C VAL A 142 -25.48 -16.05 6.13
N ASN A 143 -25.71 -17.34 6.39
CA ASN A 143 -26.80 -17.76 7.27
C ASN A 143 -26.26 -17.92 8.70
N TYR A 144 -26.86 -17.20 9.65
CA TYR A 144 -26.47 -17.24 11.05
C TYR A 144 -27.70 -17.34 11.95
N GLN A 145 -27.51 -17.93 13.13
CA GLN A 145 -28.54 -18.08 14.16
C GLN A 145 -27.85 -18.17 15.53
N ASN A 146 -28.44 -17.59 16.57
CA ASN A 146 -27.92 -17.63 17.94
C ASN A 146 -26.43 -17.21 18.01
N HIS A 147 -26.10 -16.08 17.36
CA HIS A 147 -24.73 -15.54 17.30
C HIS A 147 -23.68 -16.49 16.73
N LYS A 148 -24.09 -17.43 15.87
CA LYS A 148 -23.19 -18.35 15.17
C LYS A 148 -23.56 -18.48 13.70
N ILE A 149 -22.56 -18.44 12.82
CA ILE A 149 -22.73 -18.76 11.41
C ILE A 149 -22.98 -20.26 11.29
N LYS A 150 -24.03 -20.62 10.55
CA LYS A 150 -24.41 -22.00 10.25
C LYS A 150 -23.86 -22.46 8.91
N LYS A 151 -23.86 -21.58 7.92
CA LYS A 151 -23.37 -21.86 6.56
C LYS A 151 -23.13 -20.59 5.77
N LEU A 152 -22.21 -20.67 4.81
CA LEU A 152 -22.06 -19.69 3.73
C LEU A 152 -22.86 -20.18 2.52
N ILE A 153 -23.54 -19.26 1.84
CA ILE A 153 -24.36 -19.53 0.66
C ILE A 153 -23.58 -19.10 -0.59
N LEU A 154 -23.48 -20.00 -1.57
CA LEU A 154 -22.92 -19.76 -2.89
C LEU A 154 -24.04 -19.86 -3.93
N LYS A 155 -23.77 -19.44 -5.18
CA LYS A 155 -24.72 -19.65 -6.29
C LYS A 155 -25.08 -21.13 -6.44
N ASP A 156 -24.09 -22.00 -6.38
CA ASP A 156 -24.24 -23.44 -6.63
C ASP A 156 -23.88 -24.30 -5.39
N GLY A 157 -24.39 -23.93 -4.21
CA GLY A 157 -24.29 -24.77 -3.01
C GLY A 157 -24.08 -24.00 -1.71
N GLU A 158 -23.62 -24.73 -0.69
CA GLU A 158 -23.36 -24.18 0.63
C GLU A 158 -22.08 -24.74 1.25
N ILE A 159 -21.47 -23.98 2.16
CA ILE A 159 -20.27 -24.38 2.91
C ILE A 159 -20.59 -24.32 4.40
N LYS A 160 -20.41 -25.46 5.08
CA LYS A 160 -20.52 -25.61 6.54
C LYS A 160 -19.14 -25.77 7.16
N ALA A 161 -18.88 -25.02 8.22
CA ALA A 161 -17.67 -25.12 9.00
C ALA A 161 -17.93 -24.84 10.48
N THR A 162 -17.07 -25.32 11.36
CA THR A 162 -17.11 -24.95 12.78
C THR A 162 -16.79 -23.47 12.96
N ASN A 163 -15.69 -23.00 12.35
CA ASN A 163 -15.22 -21.62 12.40
C ASN A 163 -15.10 -20.99 11.01
N TYR A 164 -15.28 -19.67 10.93
CA TYR A 164 -15.26 -18.89 9.70
C TYR A 164 -14.27 -17.73 9.82
N ILE A 165 -13.49 -17.47 8.78
CA ILE A 165 -12.54 -16.34 8.73
C ILE A 165 -12.84 -15.50 7.49
N PHE A 166 -13.19 -14.23 7.68
CA PHE A 166 -13.41 -13.29 6.58
C PHE A 166 -12.12 -12.52 6.29
N CYS A 167 -11.59 -12.74 5.08
CA CYS A 167 -10.34 -12.16 4.55
C CYS A 167 -10.59 -11.50 3.18
N THR A 168 -11.76 -10.87 2.99
CA THR A 168 -12.23 -10.35 1.69
C THR A 168 -11.51 -9.08 1.23
N GLY A 169 -10.60 -8.55 2.05
CA GLY A 169 -9.93 -7.27 1.80
C GLY A 169 -10.88 -6.07 1.91
N GLY A 170 -10.41 -4.93 1.39
CA GLY A 170 -11.13 -3.66 1.40
C GLY A 170 -12.01 -3.42 0.18
N LYS A 171 -12.07 -2.15 -0.26
CA LYS A 171 -12.78 -1.67 -1.47
C LYS A 171 -11.85 -1.14 -2.56
N SER A 172 -10.56 -1.01 -2.27
CA SER A 172 -9.58 -0.51 -3.23
C SER A 172 -9.23 -1.55 -4.30
N TYR A 173 -9.02 -1.09 -5.54
CA TYR A 173 -8.86 -1.94 -6.73
C TYR A 173 -9.98 -2.99 -6.91
N PRO A 174 -11.26 -2.59 -7.08
CA PRO A 174 -12.38 -3.53 -7.11
C PRO A 174 -12.27 -4.60 -8.21
N LEU A 175 -11.59 -4.31 -9.34
CA LEU A 175 -11.29 -5.28 -10.40
C LEU A 175 -10.42 -6.47 -9.95
N THR A 176 -9.84 -6.39 -8.75
CA THR A 176 -9.08 -7.51 -8.14
C THR A 176 -9.95 -8.42 -7.27
N GLY A 177 -11.24 -8.09 -7.09
CA GLY A 177 -12.20 -8.85 -6.28
C GLY A 177 -12.49 -8.24 -4.91
N SER A 178 -11.77 -7.19 -4.50
CA SER A 178 -12.03 -6.41 -3.28
C SER A 178 -13.21 -5.46 -3.49
N THR A 179 -14.43 -6.00 -3.50
CA THR A 179 -15.67 -5.27 -3.77
C THR A 179 -16.39 -4.79 -2.50
N GLY A 180 -15.84 -5.08 -1.32
CA GLY A 180 -16.44 -4.72 -0.03
C GLY A 180 -17.58 -5.64 0.43
N ASP A 181 -17.69 -6.85 -0.15
CA ASP A 181 -18.75 -7.81 0.20
C ASP A 181 -18.71 -8.19 1.69
N GLY A 182 -17.50 -8.36 2.25
CA GLY A 182 -17.31 -8.69 3.66
C GLY A 182 -17.80 -7.61 4.62
N PHE A 183 -17.74 -6.33 4.23
CA PHE A 183 -18.30 -5.23 5.04
C PHE A 183 -19.82 -5.30 5.10
N ARG A 184 -20.47 -5.64 3.98
CA ARG A 184 -21.92 -5.83 3.94
C ARG A 184 -22.32 -6.97 4.86
N TRP A 185 -21.69 -8.15 4.73
CA TRP A 185 -22.00 -9.28 5.60
C TRP A 185 -21.73 -9.00 7.07
N ALA A 186 -20.60 -8.35 7.38
CA ALA A 186 -20.28 -7.98 8.77
C ALA A 186 -21.36 -7.04 9.35
N LYS A 187 -21.82 -6.05 8.58
CA LYS A 187 -22.93 -5.17 8.99
C LYS A 187 -24.23 -5.95 9.23
N ASP A 188 -24.58 -6.88 8.34
CA ASP A 188 -25.79 -7.73 8.48
C ASP A 188 -25.69 -8.68 9.70
N LEU A 189 -24.47 -9.03 10.11
CA LEU A 189 -24.15 -9.80 11.32
C LEU A 189 -24.11 -8.95 12.60
N GLY A 190 -24.33 -7.63 12.49
CA GLY A 190 -24.39 -6.70 13.62
C GLY A 190 -23.11 -5.92 13.92
N HIS A 191 -22.07 -6.01 13.08
CA HIS A 191 -20.83 -5.26 13.27
C HIS A 191 -20.93 -3.81 12.80
N HIS A 192 -20.23 -2.91 13.50
CA HIS A 192 -20.05 -1.54 13.06
C HIS A 192 -18.91 -1.42 12.04
N ILE A 193 -19.21 -0.82 10.89
CA ILE A 193 -18.23 -0.52 9.84
C ILE A 193 -17.87 0.96 9.92
N LYS A 194 -16.61 1.25 10.27
CA LYS A 194 -16.06 2.61 10.22
C LYS A 194 -16.06 3.11 8.79
N GLU A 195 -16.24 4.42 8.62
CA GLU A 195 -16.36 5.05 7.29
C GLU A 195 -15.21 4.66 6.37
N LEU A 196 -15.55 4.07 5.22
CA LEU A 196 -14.56 3.59 4.26
C LEU A 196 -14.10 4.75 3.37
N SER A 197 -12.80 4.96 3.29
CA SER A 197 -12.20 5.98 2.44
C SER A 197 -10.99 5.45 1.66
N PRO A 198 -10.74 5.97 0.44
CA PRO A 198 -9.52 5.71 -0.30
C PRO A 198 -8.28 6.18 0.49
N ALA A 199 -7.28 5.32 0.65
CA ALA A 199 -6.02 5.65 1.31
C ALA A 199 -4.80 5.20 0.49
N LEU A 200 -3.68 5.88 0.69
CA LEU A 200 -2.47 5.77 -0.15
C LEU A 200 -2.84 5.97 -1.62
N VAL A 201 -3.21 7.20 -1.97
CA VAL A 201 -3.84 7.53 -3.26
C VAL A 201 -2.96 8.48 -4.06
N PRO A 202 -2.82 8.28 -5.38
CA PRO A 202 -2.18 9.27 -6.24
C PRO A 202 -2.88 10.64 -6.19
N ILE A 203 -2.10 11.70 -6.39
CA ILE A 203 -2.60 13.08 -6.37
C ILE A 203 -2.72 13.59 -7.80
N LYS A 204 -3.89 14.11 -8.17
CA LYS A 204 -4.06 14.84 -9.44
C LYS A 204 -3.44 16.22 -9.32
N THR A 205 -2.79 16.70 -10.37
CA THR A 205 -2.27 18.08 -10.44
C THR A 205 -3.09 18.91 -11.42
N LYS A 206 -3.23 20.21 -11.18
CA LYS A 206 -3.92 21.12 -12.10
C LYS A 206 -3.07 21.42 -13.34
N GLU A 207 -1.76 21.44 -13.18
CA GLU A 207 -0.82 21.86 -14.20
C GLU A 207 -0.60 20.78 -15.26
N SER A 208 -0.66 21.18 -16.54
CA SER A 208 -0.49 20.28 -17.68
C SER A 208 0.94 19.75 -17.84
N TRP A 209 1.94 20.53 -17.45
CA TRP A 209 3.36 20.17 -17.60
C TRP A 209 3.75 18.90 -16.83
N VAL A 210 3.01 18.57 -15.77
CA VAL A 210 3.26 17.36 -14.96
C VAL A 210 3.08 16.10 -15.81
N LYS A 211 2.15 16.12 -16.77
CA LYS A 211 1.89 15.00 -17.69
C LYS A 211 3.04 14.77 -18.67
N GLU A 212 3.76 15.82 -19.05
CA GLU A 212 4.94 15.73 -19.94
C GLU A 212 6.06 14.89 -19.30
N LEU A 213 6.07 14.82 -17.97
CA LEU A 213 7.04 14.03 -17.20
C LEU A 213 6.61 12.59 -16.96
N GLN A 214 5.48 12.13 -17.51
CA GLN A 214 4.96 10.79 -17.27
C GLN A 214 6.04 9.70 -17.38
N GLY A 215 6.06 8.83 -16.37
CA GLY A 215 7.00 7.72 -16.23
C GLY A 215 8.34 8.11 -15.59
N LEU A 216 8.64 9.40 -15.42
CA LEU A 216 9.83 9.84 -14.70
C LEU A 216 9.68 9.53 -13.20
N SER A 217 10.61 8.75 -12.66
CA SER A 217 10.75 8.54 -11.23
C SER A 217 11.92 9.34 -10.69
N LEU A 218 11.67 10.18 -9.69
CA LEU A 218 12.68 10.91 -8.95
C LEU A 218 13.00 10.20 -7.64
N LYS A 219 14.28 10.20 -7.27
CA LYS A 219 14.79 9.65 -6.02
C LYS A 219 15.45 10.78 -5.22
N ASN A 220 15.38 10.69 -3.88
CA ASN A 220 15.96 11.68 -2.97
C ASN A 220 15.36 13.09 -3.15
N VAL A 221 14.05 13.17 -3.31
CA VAL A 221 13.32 14.44 -3.40
C VAL A 221 12.42 14.62 -2.19
N GLU A 222 12.08 15.86 -1.86
CA GLU A 222 11.08 16.16 -0.83
C GLU A 222 9.84 16.76 -1.48
N ILE A 223 8.68 16.28 -1.05
CA ILE A 223 7.38 16.87 -1.38
C ILE A 223 6.88 17.55 -0.13
N SER A 224 6.56 18.84 -0.25
CA SER A 224 5.96 19.65 0.81
C SER A 224 4.58 20.13 0.38
N ILE A 225 3.63 20.14 1.30
CA ILE A 225 2.28 20.69 1.05
C ILE A 225 2.08 21.98 1.83
N PHE A 226 1.44 22.95 1.19
CA PHE A 226 1.20 24.28 1.72
C PHE A 226 -0.28 24.64 1.60
N GLN A 227 -0.80 25.31 2.63
CA GLN A 227 -2.14 25.90 2.60
C GLN A 227 -2.05 27.31 3.21
N LYS A 228 -2.62 28.31 2.51
CA LYS A 228 -2.52 29.74 2.89
C LYS A 228 -1.08 30.18 3.18
N GLY A 229 -0.15 29.76 2.32
CA GLY A 229 1.29 30.09 2.43
C GLY A 229 2.08 29.37 3.54
N LYS A 230 1.44 28.55 4.39
CA LYS A 230 2.11 27.84 5.48
C LYS A 230 2.35 26.37 5.13
N LYS A 231 3.58 25.89 5.33
CA LYS A 231 3.94 24.46 5.19
C LYS A 231 3.13 23.65 6.22
N LYS A 232 2.44 22.61 5.76
CA LYS A 232 1.60 21.74 6.61
C LYS A 232 2.23 20.37 6.86
N SER A 233 2.92 19.83 5.87
CA SER A 233 3.62 18.56 5.96
C SER A 233 4.67 18.45 4.87
N SER A 234 5.64 17.56 5.07
CA SER A 234 6.58 17.15 4.03
C SER A 234 6.95 15.68 4.16
N GLU A 235 7.29 15.07 3.03
CA GLU A 235 7.77 13.70 2.94
C GLU A 235 8.98 13.64 2.01
N PHE A 236 10.01 12.88 2.41
CA PHE A 236 11.26 12.74 1.66
C PHE A 236 11.44 11.31 1.13
N GLY A 237 11.79 11.17 -0.16
CA GLY A 237 11.96 9.87 -0.78
C GLY A 237 11.80 9.86 -2.28
N GLU A 238 10.89 9.01 -2.77
CA GLU A 238 10.68 8.72 -4.18
C GLU A 238 9.33 9.22 -4.67
N CYS A 239 9.34 9.97 -5.78
CA CYS A 239 8.16 10.51 -6.45
C CYS A 239 8.10 10.00 -7.90
N LEU A 240 6.89 9.74 -8.40
CA LEU A 240 6.62 9.30 -9.76
C LEU A 240 5.65 10.26 -10.43
N PHE A 241 5.99 10.72 -11.63
CA PHE A 241 5.08 11.47 -12.49
C PHE A 241 4.18 10.54 -13.32
N THR A 242 2.89 10.85 -13.38
CA THR A 242 1.87 10.08 -14.11
C THR A 242 1.12 10.95 -15.12
N HIS A 243 0.26 10.34 -15.92
CA HIS A 243 -0.57 11.04 -16.91
C HIS A 243 -1.64 11.97 -16.28
N PHE A 244 -1.87 11.91 -14.96
CA PHE A 244 -2.85 12.73 -14.26
C PHE A 244 -2.24 13.60 -13.15
N GLY A 245 -0.98 13.38 -12.77
CA GLY A 245 -0.36 14.06 -11.66
C GLY A 245 0.81 13.27 -11.06
N LEU A 246 0.75 13.05 -9.75
CA LEU A 246 1.83 12.47 -8.96
C LEU A 246 1.44 11.14 -8.30
N SER A 247 2.43 10.27 -8.15
CA SER A 247 2.36 9.00 -7.41
C SER A 247 3.73 8.67 -6.83
N GLY A 248 3.93 7.43 -6.36
CA GLY A 248 5.14 7.00 -5.67
C GLY A 248 5.03 7.14 -4.15
N PRO A 249 5.93 6.46 -3.39
CA PRO A 249 5.80 6.29 -1.95
C PRO A 249 5.42 7.57 -1.18
N ILE A 250 6.20 8.64 -1.33
CA ILE A 250 5.99 9.87 -0.56
C ILE A 250 4.69 10.60 -0.92
N ILE A 251 4.23 10.43 -2.15
CA ILE A 251 2.96 11.00 -2.62
C ILE A 251 1.78 10.23 -2.04
N LEU A 252 1.88 8.90 -2.00
CA LEU A 252 0.87 8.04 -1.40
C LEU A 252 0.79 8.29 0.11
N ASP A 253 1.93 8.42 0.79
CA ASP A 253 1.99 8.63 2.23
C ASP A 253 1.43 10.00 2.64
N ILE A 254 1.73 11.06 1.88
CA ILE A 254 1.20 12.41 2.14
C ILE A 254 -0.26 12.59 1.69
N SER A 255 -0.82 11.66 0.89
CA SER A 255 -2.12 11.83 0.24
C SER A 255 -3.27 12.04 1.22
N LYS A 256 -3.23 11.38 2.39
CA LYS A 256 -4.25 11.52 3.44
C LYS A 256 -4.36 12.98 3.92
N LYS A 257 -3.22 13.58 4.26
CA LYS A 257 -3.15 15.00 4.66
C LYS A 257 -3.62 15.92 3.52
N VAL A 258 -3.24 15.63 2.28
CA VAL A 258 -3.72 16.40 1.11
C VAL A 258 -5.24 16.36 1.01
N GLY A 259 -5.86 15.20 1.17
CA GLY A 259 -7.31 15.06 1.18
C GLY A 259 -8.00 15.85 2.29
N GLU A 260 -7.44 15.83 3.51
CA GLU A 260 -7.93 16.62 4.65
C GLU A 260 -7.85 18.13 4.37
N PHE A 261 -6.72 18.62 3.84
CA PHE A 261 -6.55 20.04 3.55
C PHE A 261 -7.36 20.51 2.35
N LEU A 262 -7.57 19.67 1.33
CA LEU A 262 -8.40 19.99 0.17
C LEU A 262 -9.86 20.33 0.55
N ARG A 263 -10.38 19.73 1.63
CA ARG A 263 -11.71 20.08 2.17
C ARG A 263 -11.78 21.52 2.69
N ASN A 264 -10.64 22.10 3.05
CA ASN A 264 -10.51 23.44 3.62
C ASN A 264 -10.00 24.48 2.61
N GLY A 265 -9.87 24.11 1.33
CA GLY A 265 -9.45 25.00 0.24
C GLY A 265 -8.24 24.47 -0.53
N GLU A 266 -7.65 25.35 -1.36
CA GLU A 266 -6.56 24.98 -2.25
C GLU A 266 -5.30 24.52 -1.50
N VAL A 267 -4.67 23.47 -2.02
CA VAL A 267 -3.40 22.91 -1.52
C VAL A 267 -2.35 23.05 -2.61
N LYS A 268 -1.28 23.78 -2.28
CA LYS A 268 -0.07 23.85 -3.11
C LYS A 268 0.88 22.73 -2.72
N ILE A 269 1.55 22.18 -3.71
CA ILE A 269 2.58 21.16 -3.59
C ILE A 269 3.88 21.79 -4.07
N SER A 270 4.93 21.61 -3.28
CA SER A 270 6.29 22.04 -3.58
C SER A 270 7.18 20.82 -3.69
N LEU A 271 7.87 20.69 -4.82
CA LEU A 271 8.88 19.66 -5.05
C LEU A 271 10.28 20.27 -4.89
N ASP A 272 11.00 19.84 -3.85
CA ASP A 272 12.43 20.08 -3.71
C ASP A 272 13.21 18.94 -4.37
N LEU A 273 13.92 19.27 -5.45
CA LEU A 273 14.71 18.30 -6.23
C LEU A 273 16.04 17.94 -5.58
N LYS A 274 16.51 18.75 -4.62
CA LYS A 274 17.80 18.62 -3.92
C LYS A 274 17.66 18.97 -2.42
N PRO A 275 16.82 18.23 -1.67
CA PRO A 275 16.56 18.52 -0.25
C PRO A 275 17.80 18.37 0.64
N ALA A 276 18.76 17.52 0.23
CA ALA A 276 20.01 17.32 0.97
C ALA A 276 21.01 18.49 0.87
N LEU A 277 20.78 19.46 -0.02
CA LEU A 277 21.65 20.62 -0.22
C LEU A 277 20.92 21.88 0.24
N ASP A 278 21.50 22.63 1.17
CA ASP A 278 21.02 23.99 1.45
C ASP A 278 21.23 24.92 0.24
N PHE A 279 20.65 26.12 0.31
CA PHE A 279 20.69 27.08 -0.80
C PHE A 279 22.12 27.39 -1.25
N ALA A 280 23.03 27.68 -0.30
CA ALA A 280 24.41 28.06 -0.60
C ALA A 280 25.19 26.91 -1.26
N LYS A 281 25.02 25.67 -0.77
CA LYS A 281 25.66 24.49 -1.38
C LYS A 281 25.12 24.19 -2.77
N LEU A 282 23.81 24.35 -2.99
CA LEU A 282 23.21 24.15 -4.30
C LEU A 282 23.65 25.25 -5.28
N ASP A 283 23.68 26.51 -4.85
CA ASP A 283 24.20 27.63 -5.65
C ASP A 283 25.65 27.40 -6.07
N GLY A 284 26.51 27.01 -5.11
CA GLY A 284 27.90 26.66 -5.41
C GLY A 284 28.03 25.47 -6.36
N ARG A 285 27.10 24.50 -6.31
CA ARG A 285 27.06 23.39 -7.28
C ARG A 285 26.67 23.89 -8.67
N VAL A 286 25.60 24.67 -8.79
CA VAL A 286 25.16 25.24 -10.08
C VAL A 286 26.25 26.10 -10.70
N GLN A 287 26.97 26.91 -9.91
CA GLN A 287 28.08 27.72 -10.38
C GLN A 287 29.23 26.87 -10.96
N ARG A 288 29.56 25.73 -10.33
CA ARG A 288 30.57 24.80 -10.87
C ARG A 288 30.12 24.17 -12.18
N ASP A 289 28.85 23.79 -12.28
CA ASP A 289 28.29 23.21 -13.51
C ASP A 289 28.28 24.24 -14.65
N PHE A 290 27.93 25.51 -14.39
CA PHE A 290 28.03 26.59 -15.37
C PHE A 290 29.46 26.90 -15.79
N LYS A 291 30.44 26.85 -14.87
CA LYS A 291 31.86 27.00 -15.23
C LYS A 291 32.34 25.87 -16.15
N LYS A 292 31.94 24.63 -15.87
CA LYS A 292 32.23 23.45 -16.71
C LYS A 292 31.64 23.59 -18.12
N TYR A 293 30.46 24.20 -18.23
CA TYR A 293 29.72 24.36 -19.49
C TYR A 293 29.73 25.79 -20.05
N GLN A 294 30.73 26.61 -19.69
CA GLN A 294 30.75 28.07 -19.91
C GLN A 294 30.39 28.53 -21.33
N ASN A 295 30.78 27.78 -22.37
CA ASN A 295 30.53 28.12 -23.78
C ASN A 295 29.29 27.44 -24.39
N LYS A 296 28.57 26.62 -23.61
CA LYS A 296 27.33 25.96 -24.04
C LYS A 296 26.12 26.84 -23.76
N SER A 297 25.05 26.61 -24.51
CA SER A 297 23.72 27.18 -24.23
C SER A 297 23.19 26.66 -22.89
N PHE A 298 22.45 27.49 -22.16
CA PHE A 298 21.89 27.20 -20.84
C PHE A 298 21.13 25.87 -20.79
N LYS A 299 20.30 25.58 -21.80
CA LYS A 299 19.53 24.32 -21.89
C LYS A 299 20.40 23.04 -21.82
N ASN A 300 21.68 23.14 -22.20
CA ASN A 300 22.63 22.03 -22.21
C ASN A 300 23.49 21.94 -20.93
N CYS A 301 23.29 22.83 -19.94
CA CYS A 301 24.11 22.92 -18.75
C CYS A 301 23.55 22.12 -17.56
N LEU A 302 22.29 21.65 -17.64
CA LEU A 302 21.58 21.00 -16.53
C LEU A 302 21.65 19.47 -16.57
N THR A 303 22.34 18.88 -17.55
CA THR A 303 22.39 17.43 -17.81
C THR A 303 22.98 16.61 -16.66
N ASP A 304 23.95 17.17 -15.95
CA ASP A 304 24.61 16.48 -14.81
C ASP A 304 23.80 16.62 -13.52
N LEU A 305 22.88 17.57 -13.47
CA LEU A 305 22.12 17.92 -12.28
C LEU A 305 20.73 17.27 -12.25
N LEU A 306 20.11 17.13 -13.43
CA LEU A 306 18.71 16.75 -13.61
C LEU A 306 18.54 15.63 -14.65
N PRO A 307 17.52 14.77 -14.49
CA PRO A 307 17.11 13.86 -15.55
C PRO A 307 16.71 14.62 -16.82
N HIS A 308 17.06 14.09 -18.00
CA HIS A 308 16.80 14.74 -19.29
C HIS A 308 15.34 15.20 -19.49
N LYS A 309 14.35 14.39 -19.08
CA LYS A 309 12.92 14.76 -19.19
C LYS A 309 12.55 16.02 -18.40
N LEU A 310 13.26 16.32 -17.31
CA LEU A 310 12.95 17.45 -16.43
C LEU A 310 13.58 18.76 -16.92
N ILE A 311 14.64 18.69 -17.73
CA ILE A 311 15.39 19.87 -18.19
C ILE A 311 14.50 20.87 -18.94
N PRO A 312 13.66 20.48 -19.93
CA PRO A 312 12.80 21.43 -20.63
C PRO A 312 11.85 22.20 -19.70
N ILE A 313 11.35 21.52 -18.66
CA ILE A 313 10.46 22.12 -17.66
C ILE A 313 11.20 23.17 -16.82
N ILE A 314 12.40 22.83 -16.33
CA ILE A 314 13.20 23.76 -15.54
C ILE A 314 13.67 24.95 -16.37
N VAL A 315 14.08 24.72 -17.63
CA VAL A 315 14.44 25.81 -18.54
C VAL A 315 13.26 26.76 -18.72
N LYS A 316 12.07 26.22 -19.01
CA LYS A 316 10.83 27.01 -19.17
C LYS A 316 10.51 27.86 -17.95
N PHE A 317 10.59 27.30 -16.74
CA PHE A 317 10.24 28.02 -15.51
C PHE A 317 11.36 28.90 -14.94
N SER A 318 12.60 28.74 -15.43
CA SER A 318 13.73 29.54 -14.95
C SER A 318 13.71 31.00 -15.44
N ASN A 319 12.95 31.28 -16.51
CA ASN A 319 12.96 32.55 -17.24
C ASN A 319 14.35 32.97 -17.76
N ILE A 320 15.27 32.01 -17.95
CA ILE A 320 16.56 32.22 -18.62
C ILE A 320 16.40 31.81 -20.09
N ASP A 321 16.88 32.65 -21.01
CA ASP A 321 16.90 32.31 -22.43
C ASP A 321 17.65 30.97 -22.65
N PRO A 322 16.99 29.95 -23.25
CA PRO A 322 17.59 28.64 -23.49
C PRO A 322 18.91 28.67 -24.25
N GLU A 323 19.11 29.65 -25.14
CA GLU A 323 20.32 29.82 -25.97
C GLU A 323 21.39 30.68 -25.32
N LYS A 324 21.08 31.35 -24.21
CA LYS A 324 22.04 32.14 -23.46
C LYS A 324 23.26 31.29 -23.08
N LYS A 325 24.45 31.81 -23.31
CA LYS A 325 25.70 31.14 -22.92
C LYS A 325 25.83 31.11 -21.40
N ALA A 326 26.32 30.00 -20.85
CA ALA A 326 26.42 29.80 -19.41
C ALA A 326 27.30 30.83 -18.69
N ASN A 327 28.35 31.32 -19.35
CA ASN A 327 29.21 32.40 -18.83
C ASN A 327 28.52 33.77 -18.77
N SER A 328 27.41 33.95 -19.47
CA SER A 328 26.61 35.19 -19.46
C SER A 328 25.44 35.15 -18.48
N ILE A 329 25.23 34.02 -17.77
CA ILE A 329 24.15 33.90 -16.78
C ILE A 329 24.49 34.74 -15.55
N THR A 330 23.57 35.61 -15.16
CA THR A 330 23.75 36.52 -14.03
C THR A 330 23.61 35.78 -12.69
N ARG A 331 24.12 36.39 -11.62
CA ARG A 331 23.92 35.86 -10.26
C ARG A 331 22.44 35.76 -9.90
N GLU A 332 21.64 36.73 -10.31
CA GLU A 332 20.20 36.76 -10.05
C GLU A 332 19.47 35.62 -10.76
N GLU A 333 19.73 35.43 -12.05
CA GLU A 333 19.19 34.31 -12.85
C GLU A 333 19.55 32.97 -12.21
N ARG A 334 20.83 32.80 -11.82
CA ARG A 334 21.31 31.60 -11.13
C ARG A 334 20.59 31.38 -9.79
N HIS A 335 20.45 32.43 -8.97
CA HIS A 335 19.74 32.33 -7.70
C HIS A 335 18.26 31.95 -7.90
N ASN A 336 17.60 32.49 -8.92
CA ASN A 336 16.22 32.14 -9.26
C ASN A 336 16.09 30.69 -9.73
N LEU A 337 17.04 30.19 -10.52
CA LEU A 337 17.14 28.77 -10.85
C LEU A 337 17.30 27.91 -9.59
N VAL A 338 18.18 28.28 -8.65
CA VAL A 338 18.37 27.55 -7.39
C VAL A 338 17.06 27.53 -6.58
N LYS A 339 16.34 28.65 -6.50
CA LYS A 339 15.00 28.72 -5.85
C LYS A 339 14.01 27.77 -6.54
N LEU A 340 13.96 27.77 -7.86
CA LEU A 340 13.09 26.88 -8.65
C LEU A 340 13.41 25.40 -8.38
N LEU A 341 14.69 25.03 -8.33
CA LEU A 341 15.11 23.65 -8.04
C LEU A 341 14.71 23.18 -6.63
N LYS A 342 14.61 24.12 -5.69
CA LYS A 342 14.18 23.87 -4.31
C LYS A 342 12.66 23.96 -4.12
N ASN A 343 11.96 24.58 -5.05
CA ASN A 343 10.52 24.84 -4.97
C ASN A 343 9.87 24.81 -6.35
N LEU A 344 9.78 23.62 -6.96
CA LEU A 344 9.00 23.43 -8.17
C LEU A 344 7.52 23.27 -7.77
N GLU A 345 6.76 24.35 -7.90
CA GLU A 345 5.36 24.42 -7.44
C GLU A 345 4.38 23.74 -8.41
N MET A 346 3.36 23.12 -7.82
CA MET A 346 2.18 22.60 -8.49
C MET A 346 0.98 22.65 -7.55
N THR A 347 -0.23 22.43 -8.07
CA THR A 347 -1.46 22.57 -7.32
C THR A 347 -2.21 21.26 -7.30
N ALA A 348 -2.62 20.80 -6.11
CA ALA A 348 -3.44 19.61 -5.98
C ALA A 348 -4.82 19.86 -6.63
N GLY A 349 -5.15 19.06 -7.63
CA GLY A 349 -6.46 19.07 -8.31
C GLY A 349 -7.46 18.07 -7.71
N GLY A 350 -7.04 17.27 -6.74
CA GLY A 350 -7.87 16.24 -6.09
C GLY A 350 -7.11 14.93 -5.86
N LEU A 351 -7.76 13.99 -5.17
CA LEU A 351 -7.29 12.61 -5.05
C LEU A 351 -8.08 11.70 -6.00
N LEU A 352 -7.50 10.56 -6.35
CA LEU A 352 -8.23 9.50 -7.05
C LEU A 352 -9.18 8.74 -6.10
N GLY A 353 -10.07 7.94 -6.69
CA GLY A 353 -11.01 7.10 -5.93
C GLY A 353 -10.44 5.72 -5.59
N PHE A 354 -11.33 4.82 -5.17
CA PHE A 354 -10.99 3.43 -4.83
C PHE A 354 -10.33 2.64 -5.98
N ASP A 355 -10.61 3.00 -7.23
CA ASP A 355 -10.01 2.35 -8.41
C ASP A 355 -8.50 2.51 -8.50
N SER A 356 -7.93 3.49 -7.80
CA SER A 356 -6.48 3.77 -7.80
C SER A 356 -5.86 3.86 -6.40
N ALA A 357 -6.66 3.70 -5.35
CA ALA A 357 -6.18 3.63 -3.99
C ALA A 357 -5.40 2.34 -3.77
N ILE A 358 -4.29 2.38 -3.04
CA ILE A 358 -3.55 1.15 -2.71
C ILE A 358 -4.28 0.38 -1.59
N VAL A 359 -4.87 1.10 -0.64
CA VAL A 359 -5.59 0.53 0.50
C VAL A 359 -6.91 1.27 0.78
N THR A 360 -7.78 0.60 1.52
CA THR A 360 -8.97 1.20 2.14
C THR A 360 -8.65 1.55 3.58
N SER A 361 -8.87 2.80 3.96
CA SER A 361 -8.94 3.23 5.37
C SER A 361 -10.38 3.06 5.85
N GLY A 362 -10.56 2.72 7.13
CA GLY A 362 -11.86 2.26 7.63
C GLY A 362 -11.94 0.73 7.65
N GLY A 363 -13.05 0.19 8.11
CA GLY A 363 -13.29 -1.25 8.15
C GLY A 363 -14.12 -1.67 9.35
N ILE A 364 -14.08 -2.95 9.69
CA ILE A 364 -14.77 -3.46 10.89
C ILE A 364 -14.13 -2.86 12.13
N SER A 365 -14.98 -2.35 13.04
CA SER A 365 -14.55 -1.71 14.29
C SER A 365 -13.65 -2.62 15.11
N LEU A 366 -12.47 -2.12 15.49
CA LEU A 366 -11.51 -2.88 16.29
C LEU A 366 -12.02 -3.18 17.70
N GLU A 367 -12.96 -2.40 18.21
CA GLU A 367 -13.59 -2.63 19.51
C GLU A 367 -14.39 -3.93 19.56
N GLU A 368 -14.86 -4.40 18.39
CA GLU A 368 -15.70 -5.59 18.23
C GLU A 368 -14.90 -6.85 17.85
N ILE A 369 -13.57 -6.73 17.80
CA ILE A 369 -12.64 -7.82 17.50
C ILE A 369 -11.73 -8.01 18.71
N ASP A 370 -11.50 -9.26 19.10
CA ASP A 370 -10.49 -9.62 20.10
C ASP A 370 -9.10 -9.56 19.44
N ASP A 371 -8.23 -8.68 19.94
CA ASP A 371 -6.91 -8.43 19.39
C ASP A 371 -5.92 -9.59 19.63
N LYS A 372 -6.22 -10.50 20.57
CA LYS A 372 -5.41 -11.69 20.88
C LYS A 372 -5.75 -12.88 19.99
N THR A 373 -6.92 -12.89 19.37
CA THR A 373 -7.41 -14.06 18.60
C THR A 373 -7.90 -13.72 17.21
N MET A 374 -8.13 -12.44 16.91
CA MET A 374 -8.84 -11.95 15.72
C MET A 374 -10.31 -12.37 15.64
N LYS A 375 -10.87 -12.90 16.74
CA LYS A 375 -12.24 -13.38 16.83
C LYS A 375 -13.23 -12.22 16.98
N SER A 376 -14.37 -12.33 16.33
CA SER A 376 -15.52 -11.45 16.57
C SER A 376 -16.01 -11.58 18.01
N LYS A 377 -16.29 -10.46 18.65
CA LYS A 377 -16.96 -10.40 19.96
C LYS A 377 -18.48 -10.51 19.85
N ILE A 378 -19.03 -10.47 18.62
CA ILE A 378 -20.47 -10.49 18.34
C ILE A 378 -20.91 -11.87 17.84
N ILE A 379 -20.11 -12.51 16.99
CA ILE A 379 -20.38 -13.80 16.36
C ILE A 379 -19.33 -14.82 16.80
N ASN A 380 -19.78 -15.82 17.55
CA ASN A 380 -18.95 -16.72 18.35
C ASN A 380 -18.02 -17.64 17.55
N ASN A 381 -18.21 -17.77 16.24
CA ASN A 381 -17.40 -18.62 15.36
C ASN A 381 -16.90 -17.87 14.12
N LEU A 382 -16.77 -16.55 14.22
CA LEU A 382 -16.29 -15.68 13.15
C LEU A 382 -14.99 -14.99 13.56
N PHE A 383 -14.07 -14.88 12.62
CA PHE A 383 -12.79 -14.20 12.73
C PHE A 383 -12.62 -13.26 11.53
N PHE A 384 -11.79 -12.23 11.69
CA PHE A 384 -11.48 -11.26 10.62
C PHE A 384 -9.98 -11.09 10.47
N ALA A 385 -9.47 -10.97 9.24
CA ALA A 385 -8.06 -10.71 9.02
C ALA A 385 -7.77 -9.92 7.74
N GLY A 386 -6.65 -9.19 7.74
CA GLY A 386 -6.23 -8.30 6.65
C GLY A 386 -7.04 -7.00 6.56
N GLU A 387 -7.10 -6.42 5.36
CA GLU A 387 -7.66 -5.08 5.07
C GLU A 387 -9.18 -4.94 5.33
N ILE A 388 -9.87 -5.97 5.84
CA ILE A 388 -11.29 -5.89 6.24
C ILE A 388 -11.47 -5.25 7.62
N ILE A 389 -10.45 -5.27 8.47
CA ILE A 389 -10.49 -4.61 9.78
C ILE A 389 -10.10 -3.13 9.63
N ASP A 390 -10.50 -2.28 10.56
CA ASP A 390 -10.18 -0.84 10.54
C ASP A 390 -8.71 -0.53 10.84
N ILE A 391 -7.80 -1.05 10.01
CA ILE A 391 -6.35 -0.87 10.09
C ILE A 391 -5.77 -0.66 8.69
N ASP A 392 -5.20 0.52 8.51
CA ASP A 392 -4.36 0.90 7.37
C ASP A 392 -2.98 1.36 7.87
N GLY A 393 -1.93 0.96 7.17
CA GLY A 393 -0.57 1.42 7.41
C GLY A 393 -0.03 2.26 6.25
N PRO A 394 1.16 2.86 6.40
CA PRO A 394 1.80 3.60 5.33
C PRO A 394 2.26 2.68 4.20
N SER A 395 2.75 3.28 3.11
CA SER A 395 3.48 2.54 2.09
C SER A 395 4.74 1.90 2.69
N GLY A 396 5.32 0.89 2.02
CA GLY A 396 6.58 0.29 2.50
C GLY A 396 6.48 -1.11 3.10
N GLY A 397 5.37 -1.83 2.88
CA GLY A 397 5.22 -3.25 3.25
C GLY A 397 4.36 -3.49 4.49
N PHE A 398 3.98 -2.42 5.20
CA PHE A 398 3.16 -2.49 6.42
C PHE A 398 1.79 -3.14 6.18
N ASN A 399 1.05 -2.72 5.15
CA ASN A 399 -0.28 -3.31 4.89
C ASN A 399 -0.25 -4.82 4.60
N LEU A 400 0.82 -5.32 3.96
CA LEU A 400 1.02 -6.76 3.80
C LEU A 400 1.41 -7.41 5.13
N GLN A 401 2.28 -6.79 5.93
CA GLN A 401 2.58 -7.25 7.30
C GLN A 401 1.31 -7.40 8.15
N ASN A 402 0.39 -6.43 8.12
CA ASN A 402 -0.92 -6.54 8.77
C ASN A 402 -1.66 -7.80 8.29
N CYS A 403 -1.76 -8.01 6.97
CA CYS A 403 -2.40 -9.20 6.40
C CYS A 403 -1.77 -10.51 6.89
N TRP A 404 -0.44 -10.62 6.87
CA TRP A 404 0.26 -11.83 7.30
C TRP A 404 0.01 -12.14 8.76
N SER A 405 0.14 -11.13 9.61
CA SER A 405 0.12 -11.27 11.06
C SER A 405 -1.28 -11.62 11.57
N THR A 406 -2.27 -10.85 11.11
CA THR A 406 -3.67 -11.09 11.47
C THR A 406 -4.19 -12.37 10.86
N GLY A 407 -3.78 -12.71 9.63
CA GLY A 407 -4.11 -13.98 9.00
C GLY A 407 -3.56 -15.18 9.79
N HIS A 408 -2.29 -15.11 10.20
CA HIS A 408 -1.66 -16.15 11.00
C HIS A 408 -2.39 -16.36 12.33
N LEU A 409 -2.63 -15.26 13.07
CA LEU A 409 -3.28 -15.32 14.37
C LEU A 409 -4.73 -15.82 14.29
N ALA A 410 -5.49 -15.38 13.28
CA ALA A 410 -6.84 -15.87 13.03
C ALA A 410 -6.86 -17.36 12.67
N GLY A 411 -5.97 -17.79 11.77
CA GLY A 411 -5.85 -19.20 11.36
C GLY A 411 -5.49 -20.12 12.52
N GLU A 412 -4.54 -19.70 13.35
CA GLU A 412 -4.14 -20.46 14.54
C GLU A 412 -5.27 -20.60 15.57
N ASN A 413 -6.02 -19.54 15.84
CA ASN A 413 -7.08 -19.58 16.85
C ASN A 413 -8.39 -20.19 16.33
N ALA A 414 -8.65 -20.17 15.03
CA ALA A 414 -9.80 -20.84 14.44
C ALA A 414 -9.61 -22.36 14.28
N ALA A 415 -8.36 -22.85 14.30
CA ALA A 415 -8.05 -24.28 14.22
C ALA A 415 -8.17 -25.01 15.57
N LYS A 416 -8.00 -24.29 16.68
CA LYS A 416 -8.28 -24.75 18.04
C LYS A 416 -9.79 -24.94 18.23
#